data_AF-A0A399F8L0-F1
#
_entry.id   AF-A0A399F8L0-F1
#
_cell.length_a   1.000
_cell.length_b   1.000
_cell.length_c   1.000
_cell.angle_alpha   90.00
_cell.angle_beta   90.00
_cell.angle_gamma   90.00
#
_symmetry.space_group_name_H-M   'P 1'
#
loop_
_entity.id
_entity.type
_entity.pdbx_description
1 polymer ?
#
loop_
_entity_poly.entity_id
_entity_poly.type
_entity_poly.pdbx_seq_one_letter_code
_entity_poly.pdbx_strand_id
1 'polypeptide(L)'
;MKTMLDDRHLNPLRLALLAIIAGYFAWLWFHPPATPASSAPVLQKPTQTTSRPSQPATLASCPAHILEVGASTHEVRLKIDGAADRILVYTAAGPVTASTETAGSAGEYRVLLPAPPQAVQLDNCPPLNLP
;
A
#
# COMPACT_ATOMS: atom_id res chain seq x y z
N MET A 1 -16.96 -50.68 15.56
CA MET A 1 -17.93 -50.51 14.45
C MET A 1 -17.16 -50.08 13.21
N LYS A 2 -17.55 -50.66 12.09
CA LYS A 2 -16.80 -50.79 10.83
C LYS A 2 -17.00 -49.56 9.95
N THR A 3 -15.92 -48.96 9.48
CA THR A 3 -15.91 -48.16 8.25
C THR A 3 -14.81 -48.72 7.36
N MET A 4 -15.03 -49.95 6.85
CA MET A 4 -14.42 -50.33 5.59
C MET A 4 -15.08 -49.43 4.54
N LEU A 5 -14.46 -48.27 4.32
CA LEU A 5 -14.85 -47.33 3.29
C LEU A 5 -14.68 -48.06 1.97
N ASP A 6 -15.82 -48.40 1.37
CA ASP A 6 -15.95 -49.21 0.16
C ASP A 6 -14.99 -48.69 -0.92
N ASP A 7 -13.99 -49.50 -1.30
CA ASP A 7 -12.93 -49.12 -2.26
C ASP A 7 -13.51 -48.72 -3.64
N ARG A 8 -14.73 -49.21 -3.92
CA ARG A 8 -15.54 -48.89 -5.09
C ARG A 8 -16.09 -47.45 -5.10
N HIS A 9 -16.11 -46.78 -3.94
CA HIS A 9 -16.63 -45.43 -3.75
C HIS A 9 -15.56 -44.34 -3.91
N LEU A 10 -14.27 -44.70 -3.95
CA LEU A 10 -13.18 -43.72 -4.13
C LEU A 10 -13.12 -43.17 -5.56
N ASN A 11 -13.49 -43.97 -6.57
CA ASN A 11 -13.49 -43.52 -7.96
C ASN A 11 -14.59 -42.47 -8.26
N PRO A 12 -15.87 -42.69 -7.87
CA PRO A 12 -16.90 -41.66 -8.07
C PRO A 12 -16.69 -40.44 -7.17
N LEU A 13 -16.16 -40.60 -5.95
CA LEU A 13 -15.84 -39.47 -5.07
C LEU A 13 -14.72 -38.60 -5.67
N ARG A 14 -13.66 -39.22 -6.21
CA ARG A 14 -12.60 -38.50 -6.91
C ARG A 14 -13.12 -37.81 -8.16
N LEU A 15 -13.99 -38.46 -8.93
CA LEU A 15 -14.61 -37.86 -10.11
C LEU A 15 -15.47 -36.64 -9.74
N ALA A 16 -16.26 -36.74 -8.67
CA ALA A 16 -17.06 -35.64 -8.16
C ALA A 16 -16.18 -34.47 -7.66
N LEU A 17 -15.10 -34.77 -6.92
CA LEU A 17 -14.15 -33.77 -6.47
C LEU A 17 -13.47 -33.06 -7.64
N LEU A 18 -13.04 -33.80 -8.66
CA LEU A 18 -12.45 -33.24 -9.87
C LEU A 18 -13.45 -32.37 -10.64
N ALA A 19 -14.71 -32.78 -10.74
CA ALA A 19 -15.76 -32.00 -11.39
C ALA A 19 -16.02 -30.68 -10.65
N ILE A 20 -16.02 -30.69 -9.30
CA ILE A 20 -16.16 -29.47 -8.48
C ILE A 20 -14.96 -28.55 -8.69
N ILE A 21 -13.74 -29.07 -8.66
CA ILE A 21 -12.52 -28.29 -8.88
C ILE A 21 -12.52 -27.67 -10.28
N ALA A 22 -12.84 -28.46 -11.31
CA ALA A 22 -12.92 -27.99 -12.68
C ALA A 22 -13.99 -26.90 -12.84
N GLY A 23 -15.17 -27.08 -12.22
CA GLY A 23 -16.24 -26.08 -12.20
C GLY A 23 -15.83 -24.79 -11.49
N TYR A 24 -15.11 -24.89 -10.37
CA TYR A 24 -14.58 -23.74 -9.64
C TYR A 24 -13.58 -22.93 -10.49
N PHE A 25 -12.66 -23.60 -11.20
CA PHE A 25 -11.73 -22.91 -12.10
C PHE A 25 -12.40 -22.32 -13.34
N ALA A 26 -13.40 -23.01 -13.91
CA ALA A 26 -14.22 -22.45 -14.97
C ALA A 26 -14.97 -21.20 -14.49
N TRP A 27 -15.54 -21.23 -13.28
CA TRP A 27 -16.21 -20.09 -12.67
C TRP A 27 -15.25 -18.92 -12.41
N LEU A 28 -14.04 -19.17 -11.92
CA LEU A 28 -13.00 -18.14 -11.77
C LEU A 28 -12.61 -17.50 -13.11
N TRP A 29 -12.69 -18.23 -14.22
CA TRP A 29 -12.42 -17.69 -15.55
C TRP A 29 -13.50 -16.68 -15.98
N PHE A 30 -14.77 -16.96 -15.65
CA PHE A 30 -15.89 -16.06 -15.95
C PHE A 30 -16.05 -14.94 -14.90
N HIS A 31 -15.61 -15.17 -13.67
CA HIS A 31 -15.60 -14.22 -12.57
C HIS A 31 -14.17 -14.06 -12.04
N PRO A 32 -13.27 -13.41 -12.81
CA PRO A 32 -11.94 -13.11 -12.31
C PRO A 32 -12.10 -12.30 -11.01
N PRO A 33 -11.46 -12.70 -9.90
CA PRO A 33 -11.45 -11.89 -8.70
C PRO A 33 -10.93 -10.51 -9.10
N ALA A 34 -11.62 -9.46 -8.66
CA ALA A 34 -11.26 -8.08 -8.96
C ALA A 34 -9.77 -7.91 -8.67
N THR A 35 -8.98 -7.89 -9.74
CA THR A 35 -7.57 -7.57 -9.67
C THR A 35 -7.57 -6.13 -9.17
N PRO A 36 -6.95 -5.79 -8.01
CA PRO A 36 -6.69 -4.39 -7.74
C PRO A 36 -5.93 -3.91 -8.96
N ALA A 37 -6.54 -2.97 -9.69
CA ALA A 37 -6.03 -2.49 -10.96
C ALA A 37 -4.55 -2.18 -10.77
N SER A 38 -3.71 -3.01 -11.38
CA SER A 38 -2.35 -2.63 -11.69
C SER A 38 -2.51 -1.53 -12.72
N SER A 39 -2.67 -0.31 -12.22
CA SER A 39 -2.55 0.89 -13.02
C SER A 39 -1.15 0.82 -13.64
N ALA A 40 -1.12 0.61 -14.95
CA ALA A 40 0.07 0.82 -15.75
C ALA A 40 0.75 2.13 -15.33
N PRO A 41 2.09 2.23 -15.43
CA PRO A 41 2.81 3.44 -15.06
C PRO A 41 2.29 4.58 -15.95
N VAL A 42 1.48 5.47 -15.36
CA VAL A 42 1.26 6.78 -15.95
C VAL A 42 2.63 7.42 -15.90
N LEU A 43 3.22 7.62 -17.07
CA LEU A 43 4.34 8.52 -17.27
C LEU A 43 3.84 9.93 -16.93
N GLN A 44 3.71 10.23 -15.63
CA GLN A 44 3.46 11.57 -15.14
C GLN A 44 4.78 12.30 -15.26
N LYS A 45 4.96 12.89 -16.45
CA LYS A 45 5.84 14.03 -16.65
C LYS A 45 5.72 14.96 -15.43
N PRO A 46 6.81 15.27 -14.71
CA PRO A 46 6.72 16.17 -13.57
C PRO A 46 6.23 17.52 -14.09
N THR A 47 4.98 17.85 -13.79
CA THR A 47 4.53 19.23 -13.89
C THR A 47 5.08 19.88 -12.64
N GLN A 48 6.23 20.55 -12.80
CA GLN A 48 6.79 21.44 -11.80
C GLN A 48 5.79 22.56 -11.55
N THR A 49 4.81 22.33 -10.69
CA THR A 49 4.03 23.40 -10.10
C THR A 49 4.92 24.00 -9.02
N THR A 50 5.65 25.05 -9.40
CA THR A 50 6.32 25.97 -8.48
C THR A 50 5.28 26.52 -7.50
N SER A 51 5.14 25.90 -6.33
CA SER A 51 4.53 26.52 -5.16
C SER A 51 5.61 27.36 -4.46
N ARG A 52 5.44 28.68 -4.57
CA ARG A 52 6.25 29.74 -3.96
C ARG A 52 6.23 29.65 -2.41
N PRO A 53 7.33 30.03 -1.72
CA PRO A 53 7.53 29.71 -0.31
C PRO A 53 6.80 30.67 0.65
N SER A 54 6.35 30.13 1.78
CA SER A 54 5.95 30.82 3.01
C SER A 54 6.04 29.77 4.11
N GLN A 55 6.75 29.85 5.23
CA GLN A 55 7.50 30.88 5.96
C GLN A 55 8.31 30.10 7.05
N PRO A 56 8.92 30.78 8.04
CA PRO A 56 10.36 30.87 8.26
C PRO A 56 11.08 29.56 8.66
N ALA A 57 12.22 29.37 8.02
CA ALA A 57 13.25 28.39 8.33
C ALA A 57 13.90 28.64 9.70
N THR A 58 13.53 27.86 10.70
CA THR A 58 14.58 27.10 11.40
C THR A 58 14.82 25.85 10.59
N LEU A 59 15.68 25.96 9.58
CA LEU A 59 16.24 24.83 8.84
C LEU A 59 17.07 24.02 9.86
N ALA A 60 16.38 23.22 10.68
CA ALA A 60 16.97 21.99 11.17
C ALA A 60 17.37 21.24 9.92
N SER A 61 18.63 20.82 9.84
CA SER A 61 19.14 20.07 8.69
C SER A 61 18.24 18.85 8.51
N CYS A 62 17.33 18.92 7.54
CA CYS A 62 16.37 17.87 7.23
C CYS A 62 17.19 16.72 6.62
N PRO A 63 17.48 15.65 7.37
CA PRO A 63 18.40 14.60 6.94
C PRO A 63 17.73 13.63 5.97
N ALA A 64 16.44 13.84 5.65
CA ALA A 64 15.64 12.97 4.83
C ALA A 64 14.89 13.74 3.73
N HIS A 65 14.75 13.12 2.57
CA HIS A 65 14.04 13.67 1.43
C HIS A 65 12.99 12.69 0.94
N ILE A 66 11.79 13.19 0.66
CA ILE A 66 10.73 12.39 0.04
C ILE A 66 10.97 12.40 -1.47
N LEU A 67 11.34 11.24 -2.02
CA LEU A 67 11.59 11.04 -3.45
C LEU A 67 10.28 10.81 -4.22
N GLU A 68 9.39 9.99 -3.66
CA GLU A 68 8.12 9.62 -4.29
C GLU A 68 7.01 9.53 -3.24
N VAL A 69 5.80 9.95 -3.62
CA VAL A 69 4.60 9.74 -2.82
C VAL A 69 3.48 9.19 -3.68
N GLY A 70 2.96 8.04 -3.27
CA GLY A 70 1.71 7.48 -3.75
C GLY A 70 0.66 7.56 -2.65
N ALA A 71 -0.37 8.38 -2.82
CA ALA A 71 -1.46 8.52 -1.87
C ALA A 71 -2.72 7.80 -2.38
N SER A 72 -3.40 7.11 -1.48
CA SER A 72 -4.70 6.47 -1.70
C SER A 72 -5.62 6.73 -0.50
N THR A 73 -6.90 6.39 -0.61
CA THR A 73 -7.92 6.65 0.41
C THR A 73 -7.57 6.06 1.79
N HIS A 74 -6.82 4.96 1.83
CA HIS A 74 -6.48 4.23 3.06
C HIS A 74 -4.98 3.89 3.18
N GLU A 75 -4.15 4.37 2.26
CA GLU A 75 -2.73 4.03 2.23
C GLU A 75 -1.92 5.21 1.70
N VAL A 76 -0.75 5.44 2.31
CA VAL A 76 0.31 6.26 1.72
C VAL A 76 1.55 5.41 1.53
N ARG A 77 2.09 5.46 0.31
CA ARG A 77 3.39 4.92 -0.07
C ARG A 77 4.37 6.06 -0.17
N LEU A 78 5.47 5.99 0.57
CA LEU A 78 6.53 6.98 0.54
C LEU A 78 7.82 6.30 0.16
N LYS A 79 8.60 6.93 -0.71
CA LYS A 79 10.00 6.60 -0.90
C LYS A 79 10.83 7.72 -0.29
N ILE A 80 11.61 7.38 0.73
CA ILE A 80 12.39 8.34 1.50
C ILE A 80 13.87 8.03 1.27
N ASP A 81 14.65 9.07 0.97
CA ASP A 81 16.11 9.06 1.01
C ASP A 81 16.59 9.68 2.32
N GLY A 82 17.70 9.22 2.88
CA GLY A 82 18.25 9.74 4.13
C GLY A 82 17.57 9.25 5.41
N ALA A 83 17.80 9.95 6.53
CA ALA A 83 17.39 9.50 7.87
C ALA A 83 16.29 10.36 8.48
N ALA A 84 15.16 9.72 8.80
CA ALA A 84 14.08 10.25 9.60
C ALA A 84 13.65 9.15 10.58
N ASP A 85 13.24 9.49 11.80
CA ASP A 85 12.79 8.52 12.81
C ASP A 85 11.27 8.25 12.73
N ARG A 86 10.52 9.23 12.21
CA ARG A 86 9.06 9.27 12.18
C ARG A 86 8.57 9.95 10.91
N ILE A 87 7.42 9.43 10.48
CA ILE A 87 6.60 9.94 9.39
C ILE A 87 5.26 10.33 10.00
N LEU A 88 4.89 11.60 9.87
CA LEU A 88 3.60 12.12 10.28
C LEU A 88 2.73 12.30 9.04
N VAL A 89 1.60 11.63 8.98
CA VAL A 89 0.62 11.76 7.90
C VAL A 89 -0.62 12.47 8.42
N TYR A 90 -0.92 13.63 7.88
CA TYR A 90 -2.12 14.39 8.22
C TYR A 90 -3.30 13.88 7.41
N THR A 91 -4.37 13.49 8.10
CA THR A 91 -5.64 13.08 7.48
C THR A 91 -6.79 13.95 8.02
N ALA A 92 -7.95 13.90 7.37
CA ALA A 92 -9.15 14.58 7.85
C ALA A 92 -9.65 14.07 9.22
N ALA A 93 -9.27 12.84 9.61
CA ALA A 93 -9.59 12.25 10.91
C ALA A 93 -8.58 12.62 12.01
N GLY A 94 -7.43 13.22 11.65
CA GLY A 94 -6.33 13.54 12.54
C GLY A 94 -4.96 13.06 12.01
N PRO A 95 -3.86 13.42 12.69
CA PRO A 95 -2.52 12.99 12.31
C PRO A 95 -2.27 11.52 12.70
N VAL A 96 -1.65 10.77 11.79
CA VAL A 96 -1.18 9.39 11.98
C VAL A 96 0.33 9.39 11.99
N THR A 97 0.94 8.84 13.04
CA THR A 97 2.40 8.75 13.17
C THR A 97 2.85 7.32 12.89
N ALA A 98 3.84 7.16 12.01
CA ALA A 98 4.51 5.90 11.74
C ALA A 98 6.01 6.02 12.03
N SER A 99 6.59 5.01 12.68
CA SER A 99 8.04 4.95 12.93
C SER A 99 8.76 4.35 11.72
N THR A 100 9.94 4.87 11.41
CA THR A 100 10.83 4.34 10.36
C THR A 100 11.85 3.32 10.87
N GLU A 101 11.98 3.19 12.20
CA GLU A 101 12.96 2.32 12.88
C GLU A 101 12.90 0.85 12.40
N THR A 102 11.75 0.40 11.90
CA THR A 102 11.58 -0.97 11.40
C THR A 102 12.27 -1.23 10.06
N ALA A 103 12.56 -0.19 9.27
CA ALA A 103 13.13 -0.33 7.92
C ALA A 103 14.60 0.13 7.81
N GLY A 104 15.16 0.76 8.85
CA GLY A 104 16.42 1.48 8.71
C GLY A 104 16.22 2.75 7.87
N SER A 105 16.94 3.81 8.20
CA SER A 105 16.88 5.09 7.51
C SER A 105 17.10 4.94 6.00
N ALA A 106 16.15 5.44 5.22
CA ALA A 106 15.97 5.37 3.76
C ALA A 106 15.31 4.07 3.26
N GLY A 107 14.23 4.21 2.48
CA GLY A 107 13.48 3.07 1.97
C GLY A 107 12.07 3.40 1.49
N GLU A 108 11.33 2.34 1.15
CA GLU A 108 9.91 2.41 0.82
C GLU A 108 9.07 2.12 2.06
N TYR A 109 8.16 3.04 2.39
CA TYR A 109 7.28 2.96 3.54
C TYR A 109 5.84 2.90 3.08
N ARG A 110 5.04 2.05 3.74
CA ARG A 110 3.60 1.97 3.54
C ARG A 110 2.91 2.25 4.87
N VAL A 111 2.15 3.34 4.92
CA VAL A 111 1.39 3.76 6.09
C VAL A 111 -0.09 3.54 5.80
N LEU A 112 -0.75 2.71 6.61
CA LEU A 112 -2.19 2.52 6.55
C LEU A 112 -2.88 3.67 7.27
N LEU A 113 -3.92 4.22 6.65
CA LEU A 113 -4.60 5.41 7.11
C LEU A 113 -6.10 5.15 7.28
N PRO A 114 -6.73 5.75 8.31
CA PRO A 114 -8.17 5.67 8.50
C PRO A 114 -8.95 6.56 7.52
N ALA A 115 -8.28 7.53 6.87
CA ALA A 115 -8.88 8.50 5.98
C ALA A 115 -7.85 8.98 4.93
N PRO A 116 -8.30 9.63 3.83
CA PRO A 116 -7.41 10.15 2.81
C PRO A 116 -6.34 11.09 3.38
N PRO A 117 -5.07 10.92 2.97
CA PRO A 117 -3.98 11.79 3.39
C PRO A 117 -4.08 13.16 2.73
N GLN A 118 -3.81 14.22 3.50
CA GLN A 118 -3.79 15.61 3.04
C GLN A 118 -2.37 16.17 3.00
N ALA A 119 -1.50 15.72 3.90
CA ALA A 119 -0.09 16.10 3.92
C ALA A 119 0.75 15.02 4.60
N VAL A 120 2.05 14.97 4.29
CA VAL A 120 3.03 14.12 4.96
C VAL A 120 4.22 14.95 5.41
N GLN A 121 4.70 14.71 6.62
CA GLN A 121 5.84 15.38 7.19
C GLN A 121 6.83 14.35 7.72
N LEU A 122 8.11 14.56 7.43
CA LEU A 122 9.21 13.84 8.07
C LEU A 122 9.73 14.63 9.26
N ASP A 123 10.35 13.96 10.22
CA ASP A 123 10.96 14.63 11.37
C ASP A 123 11.92 15.74 10.92
N ASN A 124 11.75 16.91 11.52
CA ASN A 124 12.56 18.09 11.23
C ASN A 124 12.53 18.56 9.77
N CYS A 125 11.57 18.07 8.97
CA CYS A 125 11.36 18.46 7.58
C CYS A 125 10.03 19.20 7.40
N PRO A 126 9.90 20.07 6.38
CA PRO A 126 8.64 20.72 6.07
C PRO A 126 7.55 19.70 5.67
N PRO A 127 6.26 19.98 5.96
CA PRO A 127 5.16 19.15 5.47
C PRO A 127 5.03 19.28 3.95
N LEU A 128 4.84 18.13 3.30
CA LEU A 128 4.53 17.98 1.89
C LEU A 128 3.02 17.78 1.73
N ASN A 129 2.34 18.76 1.14
CA ASN A 129 0.92 18.66 0.85
C ASN A 129 0.67 17.69 -0.32
N LEU A 130 -0.39 16.90 -0.19
CA LEU A 130 -0.82 15.93 -1.20
C LEU A 130 -2.07 16.46 -1.93
N PRO A 131 -2.17 16.25 -3.25
CA PRO A 131 -3.30 16.70 -4.06
C PRO A 131 -4.58 15.91 -3.80
#